data_AF-A0A923VA73-F1
#
_entry.id   AF-A0A923VA73-F1
#
_cell.length_a   1.000
_cell.length_b   1.000
_cell.length_c   1.000
_cell.angle_alpha   90.00
_cell.angle_beta   90.00
_cell.angle_gamma   90.00
#
_symmetry.space_group_name_H-M   'P 1'
#
loop_
_entity.id
_entity.type
_entity.pdbx_description
1 polymer ?
#
loop_
_entity_poly.entity_id
_entity_poly.type
_entity_poly.pdbx_seq_one_letter_code
_entity_poly.pdbx_strand_id
1 'polypeptide(L)'
;MKYLFFVLILSFFTSCDKKDPNPELSDEVYKDYIQELDISTKALDAEEKGFEKILDEKKKVVPQTGQIKYVQKKVFDSERRIDALRQQKQFFAIKLELRKAQVQQRYLENLQGGRKWPDEEELKTYRSTIKFQRDKLTWDKNKGIKKSVPRGTVKPNESEPTEASEPTSR
;
A
#
# COMPACT_ATOMS: atom_id res chain seq x y z
N MET A 1 3.17 44.98 -46.90
CA MET A 1 4.45 44.25 -46.68
C MET A 1 4.81 44.07 -45.21
N LYS A 2 4.71 45.09 -44.33
CA LYS A 2 5.03 44.97 -42.88
C LYS A 2 4.27 43.85 -42.14
N TYR A 3 2.99 43.63 -42.43
CA TYR A 3 2.19 42.59 -41.78
C TYR A 3 2.56 41.16 -42.20
N LEU A 4 3.12 40.97 -43.39
CA LEU A 4 3.52 39.67 -43.92
C LEU A 4 4.77 39.13 -43.20
N PHE A 5 5.66 40.04 -42.79
CA PHE A 5 6.84 39.71 -41.98
C PHE A 5 6.47 39.32 -40.55
N PHE A 6 5.42 39.94 -39.99
CA PHE A 6 4.93 39.63 -38.64
C PHE A 6 4.27 38.24 -38.57
N VAL A 7 3.51 37.85 -39.61
CA VAL A 7 2.92 36.51 -39.72
C VAL A 7 4.01 35.44 -39.85
N LEU A 8 5.09 35.72 -40.60
CA LEU A 8 6.19 34.78 -40.82
C LEU A 8 7.05 34.57 -39.57
N ILE A 9 7.21 35.59 -38.72
CA ILE A 9 7.88 35.47 -37.42
C ILE A 9 7.02 34.68 -36.42
N LEU A 10 5.70 34.86 -36.44
CA LEU A 10 4.79 34.17 -35.53
C LEU A 10 4.77 32.64 -35.78
N SER A 11 4.97 32.20 -37.02
CA SER A 11 5.06 30.77 -37.36
C SER A 11 6.32 30.06 -36.86
N PHE A 12 7.41 30.78 -36.54
CA PHE A 12 8.61 30.16 -35.97
C PHE A 12 8.46 29.84 -34.48
N PHE A 13 7.51 30.46 -33.78
CA PHE A 13 7.27 30.19 -32.35
C PHE A 13 6.37 28.98 -32.10
N THR A 14 5.68 28.45 -33.11
CA THR A 14 4.70 27.36 -32.94
C THR A 14 5.30 25.96 -33.10
N SER A 15 6.60 25.81 -33.36
CA SER A 15 7.22 24.51 -33.68
C SER A 15 8.32 24.11 -32.69
N CYS A 16 8.14 24.40 -31.40
CA CYS A 16 9.02 23.90 -30.35
C CYS A 16 8.28 22.85 -29.52
N ASP A 17 8.28 21.61 -30.00
CA ASP A 17 7.87 20.44 -29.20
C ASP A 17 8.92 20.21 -28.10
N LYS A 18 8.82 21.02 -27.05
CA LYS A 18 9.76 20.95 -25.93
C LYS A 18 9.45 19.67 -25.16
N LYS A 19 10.41 18.75 -25.15
CA LYS A 19 10.42 17.58 -24.28
C LYS A 19 10.16 18.02 -22.84
N ASP A 20 9.15 17.44 -22.21
CA ASP A 20 8.88 17.65 -20.80
C ASP A 20 10.06 17.09 -19.98
N PRO A 21 10.72 17.92 -19.14
CA PRO A 21 11.81 17.44 -18.29
C PRO A 21 11.34 16.47 -17.20
N ASN A 22 10.08 16.52 -16.75
CA ASN A 22 9.57 15.72 -15.62
C ASN A 22 8.21 15.08 -15.94
N PRO A 23 8.14 14.13 -16.89
CA PRO A 23 6.89 13.46 -17.28
C PRO A 23 6.22 12.72 -16.11
N GLU A 24 6.97 12.34 -15.07
CA GLU A 24 6.45 11.67 -13.86
C GLU A 24 5.42 12.50 -13.10
N LEU A 25 5.48 13.83 -13.17
CA LEU A 25 4.53 14.70 -12.48
C LEU A 25 3.14 14.68 -13.12
N SER A 26 3.02 14.16 -14.35
CA SER A 26 1.74 13.96 -15.02
C SER A 26 1.11 12.60 -14.71
N ASP A 27 1.91 11.61 -14.30
CA ASP A 27 1.48 10.23 -14.05
C ASP A 27 0.68 10.10 -12.75
N GLU A 28 -0.52 9.54 -12.83
CA GLU A 28 -1.40 9.40 -11.65
C GLU A 28 -0.84 8.37 -10.65
N VAL A 29 -0.23 7.28 -11.12
CA VAL A 29 0.33 6.23 -10.25
C VAL A 29 1.50 6.79 -9.42
N TYR A 30 2.33 7.62 -10.03
CA TYR A 30 3.43 8.32 -9.35
C TYR A 30 2.91 9.26 -8.26
N LYS A 31 1.83 10.02 -8.53
CA LYS A 31 1.20 10.89 -7.53
C LYS A 31 0.64 10.10 -6.35
N ASP A 32 -0.01 8.97 -6.61
CA ASP A 32 -0.49 8.07 -5.56
C ASP A 32 0.67 7.55 -4.70
N TYR A 33 1.80 7.16 -5.29
CA TYR A 33 2.98 6.74 -4.52
C TYR A 33 3.59 7.85 -3.67
N ILE A 34 3.60 9.10 -4.16
CA ILE A 34 4.01 10.27 -3.34
C ILE A 34 3.09 10.40 -2.13
N GLN A 35 1.77 10.32 -2.35
CA GLN A 35 0.79 10.46 -1.28
C GLN A 35 0.94 9.33 -0.24
N GLU A 36 1.09 8.08 -0.68
CA GLU A 36 1.27 6.93 0.23
C GLU A 36 2.59 7.00 1.01
N LEU A 37 3.66 7.52 0.40
CA LEU A 37 4.93 7.76 1.07
C LEU A 37 4.79 8.84 2.17
N ASP A 38 4.09 9.93 1.87
CA ASP A 38 3.80 11.01 2.83
C ASP A 38 2.93 10.51 4.00
N ILE A 39 1.87 9.75 3.72
CA ILE A 39 1.01 9.12 4.73
C ILE A 39 1.83 8.20 5.64
N SER A 40 2.67 7.34 5.04
CA SER A 40 3.52 6.41 5.80
C SER A 40 4.54 7.13 6.65
N THR A 41 5.10 8.24 6.16
CA THR A 41 6.06 9.07 6.91
C THR A 41 5.39 9.75 8.09
N LYS A 42 4.22 10.37 7.89
CA LYS A 42 3.45 11.00 8.99
C LYS A 42 3.00 9.98 10.04
N ALA A 43 2.58 8.79 9.61
CA ALA A 43 2.22 7.71 10.51
C ALA A 43 3.41 7.21 11.34
N LEU A 44 4.59 7.07 10.71
CA LEU A 44 5.82 6.71 11.40
C LEU A 44 6.20 7.75 12.45
N ASP A 45 6.24 9.03 12.07
CA ASP A 45 6.60 10.13 12.98
C ASP A 45 5.62 10.22 14.18
N ALA A 46 4.34 9.94 13.95
CA ALA A 46 3.33 9.92 15.01
C ALA A 46 3.54 8.74 15.98
N GLU A 47 3.82 7.55 15.47
CA GLU A 47 4.05 6.36 16.30
C GLU A 47 5.37 6.45 17.06
N GLU A 48 6.44 7.00 16.47
CA GLU A 48 7.72 7.23 17.16
C GLU A 48 7.56 8.21 18.35
N LYS A 49 6.82 9.31 18.17
CA LYS A 49 6.46 10.22 19.28
C LYS A 49 5.59 9.54 20.34
N GLY A 50 4.70 8.62 19.92
CA GLY A 50 3.90 7.81 20.83
C GLY A 50 4.76 6.85 21.64
N PHE A 51 5.76 6.25 21.01
CA PHE A 51 6.68 5.29 21.61
C PHE A 51 7.55 5.92 22.70
N GLU A 52 8.03 7.15 22.51
CA GLU A 52 8.75 7.90 23.54
C GLU A 52 7.93 8.01 24.84
N LYS A 53 6.63 8.30 24.74
CA LYS A 53 5.73 8.36 25.90
C LYS A 53 5.62 7.00 26.60
N ILE A 54 5.54 5.90 25.84
CA ILE A 54 5.49 4.54 26.38
C ILE A 54 6.81 4.19 27.10
N LEU A 55 7.96 4.63 26.57
CA LEU A 55 9.25 4.46 27.24
C LEU A 55 9.32 5.22 28.56
N ASP A 56 8.77 6.42 28.61
CA ASP A 56 8.68 7.19 29.86
C ASP A 56 7.70 6.59 30.87
N GLU A 57 6.58 6.02 30.40
CA GLU A 57 5.69 5.20 31.24
C GLU A 57 6.46 4.02 31.83
N LYS A 58 7.23 3.28 31.03
CA LYS A 58 8.03 2.13 31.48
C LYS A 58 9.00 2.49 32.59
N LYS A 59 9.66 3.65 32.51
CA LYS A 59 10.59 4.13 33.55
C LYS A 59 9.90 4.40 34.89
N LYS A 60 8.61 4.77 34.86
CA LYS A 60 7.81 5.10 36.06
C LYS A 60 7.19 3.86 36.73
N VAL A 61 7.12 2.72 36.05
CA VAL A 61 6.51 1.50 36.62
C VAL A 61 7.41 0.88 37.68
N VAL A 62 6.81 0.56 38.84
CA VAL A 62 7.51 -0.11 39.94
C VAL A 62 7.90 -1.54 39.53
N PRO A 63 9.18 -1.93 39.74
CA PRO A 63 9.65 -3.29 39.47
C PRO A 63 8.82 -4.37 40.20
N GLN A 64 8.82 -5.59 39.66
CA GLN A 64 8.16 -6.78 40.23
C GLN A 64 6.63 -6.71 40.40
N THR A 65 5.97 -5.70 39.84
CA THR A 65 4.50 -5.62 39.76
C THR A 65 3.99 -6.28 38.48
N GLY A 66 2.73 -6.73 38.44
CA GLY A 66 2.10 -7.23 37.20
C GLY A 66 2.06 -6.19 36.07
N GLN A 67 2.10 -4.89 36.42
CA GLN A 67 2.08 -3.77 35.47
C GLN A 67 3.29 -3.75 34.54
N ILE A 68 4.45 -4.24 34.98
CA ILE A 68 5.66 -4.26 34.14
C ILE A 68 5.46 -5.11 32.88
N LYS A 69 4.76 -6.24 32.99
CA LYS A 69 4.49 -7.14 31.85
C LYS A 69 3.59 -6.46 30.81
N TYR A 70 2.59 -5.69 31.27
CA TYR A 70 1.71 -4.95 30.38
C TYR A 70 2.46 -3.84 29.64
N VAL A 71 3.31 -3.08 30.33
CA VAL A 71 4.08 -2.02 29.68
C VAL A 71 5.16 -2.58 28.76
N GLN A 72 5.83 -3.68 29.13
CA GLN A 72 6.75 -4.39 28.23
C GLN A 72 6.04 -4.86 26.96
N LYS A 73 4.84 -5.42 27.08
CA LYS A 73 4.03 -5.79 25.92
C LYS A 73 3.69 -4.57 25.05
N LYS A 74 3.29 -3.44 25.64
CA LYS A 74 3.02 -2.20 24.90
C LYS A 74 4.25 -1.70 24.14
N VAL A 75 5.43 -1.73 24.76
CA VAL A 75 6.70 -1.39 24.11
C VAL A 75 6.93 -2.28 22.90
N PHE A 76 6.85 -3.59 23.08
CA PHE A 76 7.03 -4.56 22.00
C PHE A 76 6.01 -4.39 20.86
N ASP A 77 4.74 -4.20 21.20
CA ASP A 77 3.68 -3.99 20.20
C ASP A 77 3.90 -2.68 19.42
N SER A 78 4.40 -1.62 20.08
CA SER A 78 4.73 -0.34 19.42
C SER A 78 5.99 -0.46 18.56
N GLU A 79 7.06 -1.11 19.02
CA GLU A 79 8.26 -1.40 18.21
C GLU A 79 7.90 -2.14 16.92
N ARG A 80 7.07 -3.17 17.00
CA ARG A 80 6.60 -3.91 15.82
C ARG A 80 5.80 -3.04 14.85
N ARG A 81 5.01 -2.08 15.35
CA ARG A 81 4.27 -1.14 14.50
C ARG A 81 5.22 -0.15 13.81
N ILE A 82 6.22 0.36 14.52
CA ILE A 82 7.27 1.22 13.96
C ILE A 82 8.01 0.48 12.85
N ASP A 83 8.43 -0.76 13.08
CA ASP A 83 9.13 -1.56 12.09
C ASP A 83 8.28 -1.79 10.83
N ALA A 84 7.00 -2.11 11.00
CA ALA A 84 6.08 -2.25 9.87
C ALA A 84 5.93 -0.94 9.08
N LEU A 85 5.79 0.21 9.75
CA LEU A 85 5.71 1.52 9.12
C LEU A 85 7.01 1.90 8.39
N ARG A 86 8.17 1.56 8.95
CA ARG A 86 9.49 1.75 8.30
C ARG A 86 9.60 0.93 7.03
N GLN A 87 9.22 -0.35 7.08
CA GLN A 87 9.18 -1.21 5.90
C GLN A 87 8.25 -0.65 4.83
N GLN A 88 7.06 -0.17 5.22
CA GLN A 88 6.09 0.44 4.31
C GLN A 88 6.65 1.71 3.66
N LYS A 89 7.27 2.61 4.44
CA LYS A 89 7.94 3.81 3.93
C LYS A 89 9.02 3.45 2.91
N GLN A 90 9.89 2.48 3.23
CA GLN A 90 10.94 2.03 2.31
C GLN A 90 10.37 1.42 1.03
N PHE A 91 9.32 0.60 1.16
CA PHE A 91 8.64 0.01 0.02
C PHE A 91 8.13 1.07 -0.96
N PHE A 92 7.44 2.11 -0.47
CA PHE A 92 6.93 3.17 -1.34
C PHE A 92 8.03 4.04 -1.92
N ALA A 93 9.12 4.31 -1.18
CA ALA A 93 10.28 5.01 -1.71
C ALA A 93 10.89 4.25 -2.91
N ILE A 94 11.07 2.93 -2.79
CA ILE A 94 11.59 2.09 -3.89
C ILE A 94 10.61 2.07 -5.07
N LYS A 95 9.31 1.95 -4.82
CA LYS A 95 8.29 1.96 -5.89
C LYS A 95 8.22 3.28 -6.63
N LEU A 96 8.36 4.39 -5.92
CA LEU A 96 8.37 5.73 -6.49
C LEU A 96 9.54 5.94 -7.44
N GLU A 97 10.76 5.56 -7.02
CA GLU A 97 11.96 5.61 -7.88
C GLU A 97 11.84 4.70 -9.11
N LEU A 98 11.36 3.47 -8.91
CA LEU A 98 11.11 2.54 -10.02
C LEU A 98 10.10 3.12 -11.01
N ARG A 99 8.98 3.69 -10.52
CA ARG A 99 7.95 4.28 -11.38
C ARG A 99 8.49 5.47 -12.14
N LYS A 100 9.29 6.33 -11.50
CA LYS A 100 9.95 7.46 -12.16
C LYS A 100 10.77 7.02 -13.36
N ALA A 101 11.63 6.01 -13.19
CA ALA A 101 12.43 5.46 -14.30
C ALA A 101 11.55 4.88 -15.43
N GLN A 102 10.50 4.15 -15.07
CA GLN A 102 9.54 3.57 -16.04
C GLN A 102 8.80 4.65 -16.84
N VAL A 103 8.32 5.70 -16.16
CA VAL A 103 7.62 6.83 -16.80
C VAL A 103 8.56 7.54 -17.77
N GLN A 104 9.79 7.84 -17.36
CA GLN A 104 10.77 8.50 -18.22
C GLN A 104 11.08 7.68 -19.47
N GLN A 105 11.25 6.36 -19.33
CA GLN A 105 11.48 5.47 -20.47
C GLN A 105 10.28 5.44 -21.42
N ARG A 106 9.07 5.25 -20.90
CA ARG A 106 7.85 5.18 -21.73
C ARG A 106 7.53 6.51 -22.41
N TYR A 107 7.82 7.62 -21.76
CA TYR A 107 7.69 8.95 -22.36
C TYR A 107 8.65 9.10 -23.54
N LEU A 108 9.90 8.62 -23.43
CA LEU A 108 10.84 8.58 -24.55
C LEU A 108 10.34 7.68 -25.70
N GLU A 109 9.79 6.51 -25.40
CA GLU A 109 9.19 5.62 -26.40
C GLU A 109 8.00 6.27 -27.12
N ASN A 110 7.15 7.01 -26.40
CA ASN A 110 6.05 7.78 -26.99
C ASN A 110 6.56 8.89 -27.94
N LEU A 111 7.60 9.61 -27.57
CA LEU A 111 8.21 10.64 -28.44
C LEU A 111 8.80 10.05 -29.73
N GLN A 112 9.18 8.78 -29.72
CA GLN A 112 9.65 8.06 -30.91
C GLN A 112 8.49 7.51 -31.77
N GLY A 113 7.23 7.84 -31.44
CA GLY A 113 6.04 7.34 -32.14
C GLY A 113 5.60 5.94 -31.69
N GLY A 114 6.08 5.48 -30.53
CA GLY A 114 5.75 4.19 -29.97
C GLY A 114 4.41 4.19 -29.24
N ARG A 115 4.46 3.96 -27.93
CA ARG A 115 3.26 3.77 -27.08
C ARG A 115 2.53 5.09 -26.85
N LYS A 116 1.19 5.06 -26.81
CA LYS A 116 0.37 6.20 -26.41
C LYS A 116 0.69 6.65 -24.98
N TRP A 117 0.83 7.94 -24.78
CA TRP A 117 1.03 8.57 -23.49
C TRP A 117 -0.12 9.52 -23.15
N PRO A 118 -0.80 9.37 -21.99
CA PRO A 118 -0.69 8.31 -21.00
C PRO A 118 -1.36 6.99 -21.43
N ASP A 119 -1.00 5.89 -20.77
CA ASP A 119 -1.62 4.58 -21.02
C ASP A 119 -2.88 4.39 -20.17
N GLU A 120 -4.05 4.54 -20.80
CA GLU A 120 -5.35 4.41 -20.14
C GLU A 120 -5.63 3.00 -19.63
N GLU A 121 -5.12 1.95 -20.29
CA GLU A 121 -5.37 0.57 -19.89
C GLU A 121 -4.61 0.24 -18.60
N GLU A 122 -3.37 0.73 -18.50
CA GLU A 122 -2.59 0.61 -17.27
C GLU A 122 -3.29 1.34 -16.11
N LEU A 123 -3.76 2.56 -16.33
CA LEU A 123 -4.47 3.33 -15.30
C LEU A 123 -5.74 2.62 -14.84
N LYS A 124 -6.52 2.03 -15.76
CA LYS A 124 -7.71 1.24 -15.41
C LYS A 124 -7.34 0.02 -14.56
N THR A 125 -6.28 -0.69 -14.94
CA THR A 125 -5.78 -1.87 -14.23
C THR A 125 -5.24 -1.52 -12.84
N TYR A 126 -4.54 -0.40 -12.72
CA TYR A 126 -4.07 0.11 -11.44
C TYR A 126 -5.23 0.47 -10.52
N ARG A 127 -6.20 1.26 -11.01
CA ARG A 127 -7.37 1.68 -10.25
C ARG A 127 -8.22 0.49 -9.79
N SER A 128 -8.40 -0.53 -10.63
CA SER A 128 -9.12 -1.74 -10.23
C SER A 128 -8.39 -2.53 -9.14
N THR A 129 -7.06 -2.63 -9.24
CA THR A 129 -6.22 -3.28 -8.23
C THR A 129 -6.29 -2.56 -6.88
N ILE A 130 -6.14 -1.24 -6.88
CA ILE A 130 -6.23 -0.42 -5.65
C ILE A 130 -7.62 -0.49 -5.04
N LYS A 131 -8.68 -0.42 -5.86
CA LYS A 131 -10.06 -0.57 -5.40
C LYS A 131 -10.25 -1.91 -4.70
N PHE A 132 -9.81 -3.01 -5.32
CA PHE A 132 -9.93 -4.34 -4.73
C PHE A 132 -9.19 -4.45 -3.39
N GLN A 133 -7.99 -3.87 -3.29
CA GLN A 133 -7.23 -3.85 -2.03
C GLN A 133 -7.98 -3.07 -0.92
N ARG A 134 -8.53 -1.90 -1.26
CA ARG A 134 -9.31 -1.07 -0.31
C ARG A 134 -10.61 -1.76 0.11
N ASP A 135 -11.31 -2.37 -0.83
CA ASP A 135 -12.54 -3.13 -0.58
C ASP A 135 -12.26 -4.32 0.34
N LYS A 136 -11.16 -5.05 0.11
CA LYS A 136 -10.71 -6.14 0.99
C LYS A 136 -10.44 -5.64 2.42
N LEU A 137 -9.71 -4.54 2.59
CA LEU A 137 -9.43 -3.97 3.91
C LEU A 137 -10.74 -3.57 4.64
N THR A 138 -11.67 -2.98 3.90
CA THR A 138 -12.99 -2.57 4.43
C THR A 138 -13.83 -3.77 4.83
N TRP A 139 -13.82 -4.82 3.99
CA TRP A 139 -14.51 -6.08 4.27
C TRP A 139 -13.96 -6.76 5.53
N ASP A 140 -12.63 -6.88 5.64
CA ASP A 140 -11.95 -7.49 6.79
C ASP A 140 -12.23 -6.71 8.08
N LYS A 141 -12.33 -5.37 7.99
CA LYS A 141 -12.73 -4.50 9.10
C LYS A 141 -14.18 -4.75 9.54
N ASN A 142 -15.11 -4.89 8.59
CA ASN A 142 -16.54 -5.02 8.87
C ASN A 142 -16.96 -6.41 9.35
N LYS A 143 -16.42 -7.47 8.74
CA LYS A 143 -16.76 -8.86 9.10
C LYS A 143 -15.97 -9.38 10.30
N GLY A 144 -14.96 -8.64 10.73
CA GLY A 144 -13.93 -9.14 11.63
C GLY A 144 -13.10 -10.22 10.93
N ILE A 145 -11.80 -10.30 11.23
CA ILE A 145 -10.99 -11.42 10.78
C ILE A 145 -11.59 -12.67 11.43
N LYS A 146 -12.31 -13.51 10.66
CA LYS A 146 -12.74 -14.83 11.12
C LYS A 146 -11.48 -15.62 11.49
N LYS A 147 -11.12 -15.62 12.78
CA LYS A 147 -9.95 -16.35 13.30
C LYS A 147 -10.08 -17.86 13.13
N SER A 148 -11.25 -18.37 12.74
CA SER A 148 -11.47 -19.76 12.38
C SER A 148 -11.00 -20.03 10.94
N VAL A 149 -9.71 -19.84 10.67
CA VAL A 149 -9.08 -20.64 9.62
C VAL A 149 -8.87 -22.01 10.27
N PRO A 150 -9.42 -23.11 9.74
CA PRO A 150 -9.19 -24.45 10.30
C PRO A 150 -7.69 -24.74 10.26
N ARG A 151 -6.99 -24.47 11.36
CA ARG A 151 -5.58 -24.82 11.52
C ARG A 151 -5.56 -26.25 12.00
N GLY A 152 -5.28 -27.15 11.07
CA GLY A 152 -5.17 -28.57 11.33
C GLY A 152 -6.44 -29.32 10.96
N THR A 153 -6.22 -30.47 10.33
CA THR A 153 -7.17 -31.55 10.16
C THR A 153 -7.87 -31.83 11.50
N VAL A 154 -9.06 -31.29 11.71
CA VAL A 154 -9.99 -31.93 12.64
C VAL A 154 -10.29 -33.27 11.99
N LYS A 155 -9.59 -34.33 12.44
CA LYS A 155 -10.00 -35.69 12.08
C LYS A 155 -11.47 -35.78 12.49
N PRO A 156 -12.38 -36.18 11.60
CA PRO A 156 -13.75 -36.49 12.00
C PRO A 156 -13.65 -37.43 13.20
N ASN A 157 -14.34 -37.12 14.29
CA ASN A 157 -14.48 -38.06 15.40
C ASN A 157 -15.20 -39.29 14.85
N GLU A 158 -14.42 -40.31 14.52
CA GLU A 158 -14.85 -41.64 14.15
C GLU A 158 -15.21 -42.38 15.45
N SER A 159 -16.30 -41.94 16.09
CA SER A 159 -16.83 -42.61 17.27
C SER A 159 -18.33 -42.39 17.35
N GLU A 160 -19.07 -43.26 16.68
CA GLU A 160 -20.17 -44.02 17.30
C GLU A 160 -20.56 -45.16 16.33
N PRO A 161 -20.19 -46.41 16.64
CA PRO A 161 -20.76 -47.56 15.95
C PRO A 161 -22.23 -47.65 16.34
N THR A 162 -23.11 -47.44 15.38
CA THR A 162 -24.54 -47.71 15.50
C THR A 162 -24.73 -49.17 15.90
N GLU A 163 -25.12 -49.36 17.16
CA GLU A 163 -25.47 -50.64 17.77
C GLU A 163 -26.54 -51.32 16.92
N ALA A 164 -26.20 -52.48 16.37
CA ALA A 164 -27.08 -53.32 15.59
C ALA A 164 -28.20 -53.85 16.51
N SER A 165 -29.39 -53.27 16.42
CA SER A 165 -30.59 -53.85 17.03
C SER A 165 -30.96 -55.15 16.31
N GLU A 166 -30.84 -56.27 17.00
CA GLU A 166 -31.29 -57.60 16.58
C GLU A 166 -32.80 -57.61 16.26
N PRO A 167 -33.25 -58.27 15.17
CA PRO A 167 -34.65 -58.57 14.96
C PRO A 167 -35.07 -59.79 15.78
N THR A 168 -35.91 -59.55 16.79
CA THR A 168 -36.61 -60.60 17.53
C THR A 168 -37.65 -61.25 16.63
N SER A 169 -37.48 -62.53 16.28
CA SER A 169 -38.50 -63.32 15.60
C SER A 169 -39.44 -64.00 16.61
N ARG A 170 -40.74 -63.94 16.33
CA ARG A 170 -41.77 -64.88 16.80
C ARG A 170 -42.70 -65.16 15.65
#